data_AF-A0A0N4XHU7-F1
#
_entry.id   AF-A0A0N4XHU7-F1
#
_cell.length_a   1.000
_cell.length_b   1.000
_cell.length_c   1.000
_cell.angle_alpha   90.00
_cell.angle_beta   90.00
_cell.angle_gamma   90.00
#
_symmetry.space_group_name_H-M   'P 1'
#
loop_
_entity.id
_entity.type
_entity.pdbx_description
1 polymer ?
#
loop_
_entity_poly.entity_id
_entity_poly.type
_entity_poly.pdbx_seq_one_letter_code
_entity_poly.pdbx_strand_id
1 'polypeptide(L)'
;MVGTLLGAGAAKRVFPGLENPAHRATVDLCVKFTPAGHVRSNSATKFVDGAQTCFERTVPLAVQQMAFAGFEKAETLIHNKTVLNGTPIPAVEMVFSLNKNFKREKHQWIYSETSRVMSLMSQWTGFPYPLEALRVISAPIRASSHSSLGLITLQDRLVEHPTYTLAHVTLIHSVIQQWISGVLSLAKNEDACFAVS
;
A
#
# COMPACT_ATOMS: atom_id res chain seq x y z
N MET A 1 -11.05 -11.63 0.78
CA MET A 1 -10.19 -10.52 1.21
C MET A 1 -11.08 -9.34 1.58
N VAL A 2 -10.78 -8.65 2.66
CA VAL A 2 -11.49 -7.43 3.11
C VAL A 2 -10.43 -6.37 3.35
N GLY A 3 -10.60 -5.16 2.84
CA GLY A 3 -9.64 -4.09 3.05
C GLY A 3 -10.28 -2.73 3.00
N THR A 4 -9.59 -1.74 3.55
CA THR A 4 -10.05 -0.36 3.54
C THR A 4 -9.68 0.33 2.23
N LEU A 5 -10.65 1.06 1.68
CA LEU A 5 -10.45 2.01 0.59
C LEU A 5 -10.78 3.41 1.13
N LEU A 6 -9.88 3.98 1.93
CA LEU A 6 -10.12 5.30 2.54
C LEU A 6 -9.72 6.40 1.56
N GLY A 7 -10.70 6.96 0.85
CA GLY A 7 -10.56 8.23 0.13
C GLY A 7 -11.05 9.42 0.97
N ALA A 8 -11.01 10.62 0.40
CA ALA A 8 -11.56 11.82 1.03
C ALA A 8 -13.01 11.58 1.49
N GLY A 9 -13.30 11.82 2.77
CA GLY A 9 -14.63 11.66 3.34
C GLY A 9 -15.08 10.22 3.61
N ALA A 10 -14.25 9.21 3.31
CA ALA A 10 -14.60 7.80 3.52
C ALA A 10 -14.23 7.31 4.93
N ALA A 11 -13.19 7.89 5.54
CA ALA A 11 -12.67 7.43 6.82
C ALA A 11 -13.65 7.62 7.98
N LYS A 12 -14.44 8.71 8.01
CA LYS A 12 -15.51 8.90 9.01
C LYS A 12 -16.57 7.80 9.04
N ARG A 13 -16.66 6.99 7.97
CA ARG A 13 -17.58 5.84 7.91
C ARG A 13 -17.04 4.64 8.69
N VAL A 14 -15.75 4.62 8.99
CA VAL A 14 -15.06 3.52 9.67
C VAL A 14 -14.70 3.89 11.10
N PHE A 15 -14.24 5.12 11.33
CA PHE A 15 -13.91 5.62 12.66
C PHE A 15 -14.11 7.14 12.76
N PRO A 16 -14.51 7.67 13.93
CA PRO A 16 -14.57 9.11 14.15
C PRO A 16 -13.16 9.71 14.07
N GLY A 17 -13.00 10.83 13.37
CA GLY A 17 -11.70 11.48 13.21
C GLY A 17 -11.76 12.83 12.49
N LEU A 18 -10.66 13.58 12.56
CA LEU A 18 -10.50 14.84 11.84
C LEU A 18 -10.08 14.54 10.39
N GLU A 19 -10.98 14.76 9.42
CA GLU A 19 -10.73 14.40 8.01
C GLU A 19 -9.87 15.41 7.22
N ASN A 20 -9.33 16.44 7.87
CA ASN A 20 -8.45 17.40 7.20
C ASN A 20 -7.08 16.74 6.91
N PRO A 21 -6.64 16.64 5.63
CA PRO A 21 -5.33 16.06 5.27
C PRO A 21 -4.13 16.73 5.94
N ALA A 22 -4.25 18.01 6.34
CA ALA A 22 -3.22 18.74 7.06
C ALA A 22 -3.03 18.23 8.52
N HIS A 23 -4.05 17.59 9.11
CA HIS A 23 -3.99 17.06 10.46
C HIS A 23 -3.48 15.62 10.46
N ARG A 24 -2.16 15.48 10.36
CA ARG A 24 -1.49 14.18 10.44
C ARG A 24 -1.34 13.74 11.89
N ALA A 25 -1.57 12.45 12.14
CA ALA A 25 -1.41 11.84 13.45
C ALA A 25 -0.76 10.46 13.33
N THR A 26 -0.12 10.01 14.40
CA THR A 26 0.33 8.63 14.52
C THR A 26 -0.84 7.74 14.94
N VAL A 27 -0.79 6.47 14.55
CA VAL A 27 -1.85 5.49 14.84
C VAL A 27 -1.24 4.24 15.44
N ASP A 28 -1.80 3.81 16.56
CA ASP A 28 -1.59 2.48 17.13
C ASP A 28 -2.80 1.61 16.75
N LEU A 29 -2.62 0.72 15.76
CA LEU A 29 -3.72 -0.04 15.18
C LEU A 29 -3.68 -1.51 15.64
N CYS A 30 -4.84 -2.01 16.08
CA CYS A 30 -5.09 -3.43 16.26
C CYS A 30 -6.37 -3.82 15.50
N VAL A 31 -6.28 -4.89 14.70
CA VAL A 31 -7.41 -5.39 13.90
C VAL A 31 -7.73 -6.81 14.33
N LYS A 32 -8.99 -7.05 14.70
CA LYS A 32 -9.54 -8.40 14.85
C LYS A 32 -10.12 -8.84 13.51
N PHE A 33 -9.73 -10.01 13.03
CA PHE A 33 -10.24 -10.55 11.77
C PHE A 33 -10.77 -11.97 11.98
N THR A 34 -10.06 -12.99 11.52
CA THR A 34 -10.38 -14.40 11.76
C THR A 34 -9.12 -15.13 12.22
N PRO A 35 -9.23 -16.23 12.99
CA PRO A 35 -8.05 -16.98 13.46
C PRO A 35 -7.18 -17.55 12.33
N ALA A 36 -7.80 -17.87 11.19
CA ALA A 36 -7.10 -18.35 9.99
C ALA A 36 -6.68 -17.22 9.04
N GLY A 37 -7.00 -15.97 9.39
CA GLY A 37 -6.75 -14.80 8.57
C GLY A 37 -5.48 -14.05 8.97
N HIS A 38 -4.93 -13.33 8.02
CA HIS A 38 -3.81 -12.44 8.18
C HIS A 38 -4.24 -11.02 7.88
N VAL A 39 -3.65 -10.04 8.56
CA VAL A 39 -3.89 -8.63 8.31
C VAL A 39 -2.57 -7.93 7.98
N ARG A 40 -2.63 -6.95 7.08
CA ARG A 40 -1.56 -6.00 6.78
C ARG A 40 -2.05 -4.58 6.94
N SER A 41 -1.14 -3.68 7.29
CA SER A 41 -1.41 -2.26 7.47
C SER A 41 -0.24 -1.43 6.93
N ASN A 42 -0.33 -0.11 7.04
CA ASN A 42 0.76 0.84 6.76
C ASN A 42 2.06 0.43 7.49
N SER A 43 1.92 0.00 8.75
CA SER A 43 3.05 -0.37 9.63
C SER A 43 3.34 -1.86 9.64
N ALA A 44 4.53 -2.21 10.12
CA ALA A 44 4.91 -3.59 10.41
C ALA A 44 4.04 -4.21 11.52
N THR A 45 3.85 -5.52 11.46
CA THR A 45 3.19 -6.28 12.53
C THR A 45 4.06 -6.25 13.78
N LYS A 46 3.47 -5.86 14.91
CA LYS A 46 4.11 -5.88 16.23
C LYS A 46 3.94 -7.23 16.90
N PHE A 47 2.69 -7.70 17.00
CA PHE A 47 2.37 -9.03 17.52
C PHE A 47 1.02 -9.51 16.97
N VAL A 48 0.81 -10.83 17.04
CA VAL A 48 -0.45 -11.49 16.74
C VAL A 48 -0.86 -12.28 17.98
N ASP A 49 -2.08 -12.04 18.46
CA ASP A 49 -2.68 -12.75 19.60
C ASP A 49 -4.06 -13.29 19.18
N GLY A 50 -4.14 -14.60 18.96
CA GLY A 50 -5.32 -15.25 18.39
C GLY A 50 -5.74 -14.62 17.05
N ALA A 51 -6.96 -14.09 16.99
CA ALA A 51 -7.51 -13.42 15.80
C ALA A 51 -7.18 -11.91 15.74
N GLN A 52 -6.42 -11.37 16.69
CA GLN A 52 -6.05 -9.96 16.76
C GLN A 52 -4.61 -9.76 16.26
N THR A 53 -4.46 -8.90 15.26
CA THR A 53 -3.15 -8.44 14.78
C THR A 53 -2.94 -6.99 15.20
N CYS A 54 -1.88 -6.70 15.94
CA CYS A 54 -1.49 -5.35 16.31
C CYS A 54 -0.24 -4.92 15.55
N PHE A 55 -0.21 -3.65 15.15
CA PHE A 55 0.85 -3.08 14.32
C PHE A 55 1.71 -2.11 15.14
N GLU A 56 2.93 -1.90 14.67
CA GLU A 56 3.78 -0.83 15.17
C GLU A 56 3.13 0.54 14.92
N ARG A 57 3.46 1.50 15.77
CA ARG A 57 2.99 2.88 15.62
C ARG A 57 3.35 3.41 14.24
N THR A 58 2.39 3.98 13.53
CA THR A 58 2.66 4.59 12.22
C THR A 58 3.52 5.84 12.35
N VAL A 59 4.22 6.20 11.27
CA VAL A 59 4.62 7.60 11.06
C VAL A 59 3.36 8.50 11.05
N PRO A 60 3.47 9.83 11.20
CA PRO A 60 2.30 10.69 11.08
C PRO A 60 1.60 10.50 9.73
N LEU A 61 0.34 10.08 9.72
CA LEU A 61 -0.46 9.87 8.52
C LEU A 61 -1.64 10.83 8.50
N ALA A 62 -1.99 11.32 7.31
CA ALA A 62 -3.33 11.85 7.10
C ALA A 62 -4.35 10.71 7.23
N VAL A 63 -5.56 11.01 7.70
CA VAL A 63 -6.60 9.99 7.93
C VAL A 63 -6.91 9.16 6.67
N GLN A 64 -6.89 9.78 5.49
CA GLN A 64 -7.08 9.10 4.20
C GLN A 64 -5.92 8.17 3.79
N GLN A 65 -4.76 8.28 4.43
CA GLN A 65 -3.60 7.42 4.20
C GLN A 65 -3.57 6.22 5.16
N MET A 66 -4.51 6.13 6.10
CA MET A 66 -4.66 4.94 6.92
C MET A 66 -5.22 3.81 6.07
N ALA A 67 -4.59 2.63 6.12
CA ALA A 67 -5.06 1.49 5.38
C ALA A 67 -4.70 0.16 6.06
N PHE A 68 -5.65 -0.78 6.00
CA PHE A 68 -5.42 -2.18 6.37
C PHE A 68 -6.19 -3.14 5.46
N ALA A 69 -5.68 -4.36 5.32
CA ALA A 69 -6.29 -5.42 4.54
C ALA A 69 -6.14 -6.78 5.23
N GLY A 70 -7.26 -7.50 5.35
CA GLY A 70 -7.37 -8.85 5.87
C GLY A 70 -7.60 -9.90 4.77
N PHE A 71 -6.92 -11.04 4.87
CA PHE A 71 -7.00 -12.14 3.90
C PHE A 71 -6.77 -13.51 4.57
N GLU A 72 -7.43 -14.57 4.12
CA GLU A 72 -7.25 -15.93 4.66
C GLU A 72 -6.55 -16.86 3.68
N LYS A 73 -6.95 -16.80 2.40
CA LYS A 73 -6.38 -17.62 1.33
C LYS A 73 -5.65 -16.71 0.36
N ALA A 74 -4.37 -16.46 0.64
CA ALA A 74 -3.53 -15.65 -0.22
C ALA A 74 -2.13 -16.24 -0.39
N GLU A 75 -1.57 -16.05 -1.58
CA GLU A 75 -0.16 -16.28 -1.84
C GLU A 75 0.63 -15.02 -1.52
N THR A 76 1.73 -15.17 -0.79
CA THR A 76 2.60 -14.05 -0.41
C THR A 76 3.97 -14.23 -1.02
N LEU A 77 4.46 -13.20 -1.71
CA LEU A 77 5.80 -13.11 -2.25
C LEU A 77 6.54 -12.00 -1.52
N ILE A 78 7.67 -12.31 -0.91
CA ILE A 78 8.48 -11.33 -0.18
C ILE A 78 9.82 -11.21 -0.88
N HIS A 79 10.14 -10.01 -1.32
CA HIS A 79 11.47 -9.63 -1.74
C HIS A 79 12.11 -8.81 -0.63
N ASN A 80 13.25 -9.28 -0.13
CA ASN A 80 13.97 -8.60 0.94
C ASN A 80 14.53 -7.25 0.47
N LYS A 81 15.00 -6.45 1.42
CA LYS A 81 15.71 -5.20 1.12
C LYS A 81 16.86 -5.45 0.17
N THR A 82 17.00 -4.58 -0.83
CA THR A 82 18.07 -4.64 -1.83
C THR A 82 18.59 -3.25 -2.12
N VAL A 83 19.63 -3.17 -2.95
CA VAL A 83 20.14 -1.89 -3.47
C VAL A 83 20.02 -1.94 -4.99
N LEU A 84 19.41 -0.92 -5.59
CA LEU A 84 19.28 -0.77 -7.03
C LEU A 84 19.87 0.59 -7.43
N ASN A 85 20.87 0.57 -8.31
CA ASN A 85 21.58 1.77 -8.78
C ASN A 85 22.07 2.67 -7.62
N GLY A 86 22.60 2.06 -6.56
CA GLY A 86 23.06 2.78 -5.36
C GLY A 86 21.95 3.28 -4.43
N THR A 87 20.68 3.05 -4.76
CA THR A 87 19.53 3.43 -3.94
C THR A 87 19.04 2.24 -3.10
N PRO A 88 18.86 2.38 -1.78
CA PRO A 88 18.27 1.33 -0.95
C PRO A 88 16.78 1.17 -1.30
N ILE A 89 16.37 -0.06 -1.59
CA ILE A 89 14.99 -0.45 -1.84
C ILE A 89 14.49 -1.23 -0.62
N PRO A 90 13.34 -0.85 -0.02
CA PRO A 90 12.78 -1.55 1.13
C PRO A 90 12.33 -2.96 0.76
N ALA A 91 11.94 -3.75 1.76
CA ALA A 91 11.31 -5.03 1.47
C ALA A 91 10.00 -4.82 0.71
N VAL A 92 9.75 -5.60 -0.34
CA VAL A 92 8.50 -5.55 -1.12
C VAL A 92 7.74 -6.84 -0.88
N GLU A 93 6.61 -6.72 -0.17
CA GLU A 93 5.69 -7.83 0.08
C GLU A 93 4.51 -7.72 -0.90
N MET A 94 4.26 -8.77 -1.67
CA MET A 94 3.14 -8.85 -2.61
C MET A 94 2.18 -9.94 -2.15
N VAL A 95 0.91 -9.60 -1.98
CA VAL A 95 -0.14 -10.51 -1.52
C VAL A 95 -1.18 -10.68 -2.61
N PHE A 96 -1.44 -11.92 -3.01
CA PHE A 96 -2.36 -12.25 -4.09
C PHE A 96 -3.50 -13.10 -3.53
N SER A 97 -4.75 -12.76 -3.88
CA SER A 97 -5.87 -13.66 -3.62
C SER A 97 -5.65 -14.99 -4.36
N LEU A 98 -5.69 -16.12 -3.63
CA LEU A 98 -5.50 -17.44 -4.23
C LEU A 98 -6.59 -17.73 -5.27
N ASN A 99 -6.23 -17.71 -6.55
CA ASN A 99 -7.03 -18.22 -7.65
C ASN A 99 -6.40 -19.53 -8.19
N LYS A 100 -7.19 -20.38 -8.85
CA LYS A 100 -6.73 -21.70 -9.34
C LYS A 100 -5.59 -21.62 -10.38
N ASN A 101 -5.28 -20.43 -10.91
CA ASN A 101 -4.34 -20.21 -12.01
C ASN A 101 -3.12 -19.39 -11.60
N PHE A 102 -2.89 -19.19 -10.29
CA PHE A 102 -1.77 -18.39 -9.81
C PHE A 102 -0.43 -19.04 -10.17
N LYS A 103 0.43 -18.29 -10.86
CA LYS A 103 1.81 -18.68 -11.18
C LYS A 103 2.73 -17.55 -10.73
N ARG A 104 3.65 -17.83 -9.80
CA ARG A 104 4.59 -16.85 -9.23
C ARG A 104 5.35 -16.07 -10.32
N GLU A 105 5.84 -16.77 -11.33
CA GLU A 105 6.59 -16.20 -12.47
C GLU A 105 5.83 -15.10 -13.21
N LYS A 106 4.50 -15.24 -13.34
CA LYS A 106 3.65 -14.24 -14.01
C LYS A 106 3.51 -12.93 -13.25
N HIS A 107 3.95 -12.86 -12.00
CA HIS A 107 3.75 -11.71 -11.12
C HIS A 107 5.08 -11.01 -10.74
N GLN A 108 6.21 -11.51 -11.22
CA GLN A 108 7.53 -10.95 -10.94
C GLN A 108 7.70 -9.52 -11.49
N TRP A 109 6.93 -9.16 -12.53
CA TRP A 109 6.93 -7.82 -13.11
C TRP A 109 6.62 -6.73 -12.07
N ILE A 110 5.72 -7.01 -11.11
CA ILE A 110 5.32 -6.05 -10.07
C ILE A 110 6.53 -5.62 -9.25
N TYR A 111 7.35 -6.58 -8.80
CA TYR A 111 8.57 -6.27 -8.05
C TYR A 111 9.58 -5.49 -8.91
N SER A 112 9.82 -5.93 -10.15
CA SER A 112 10.79 -5.26 -11.03
C SER A 112 10.41 -3.82 -11.34
N GLU A 113 9.12 -3.55 -11.53
CA GLU A 113 8.63 -2.21 -11.84
C GLU A 113 8.59 -1.35 -10.59
N THR A 114 8.09 -1.88 -9.47
CA THR A 114 8.07 -1.19 -8.18
C THR A 114 9.47 -0.75 -7.77
N SER A 115 10.44 -1.67 -7.76
CA SER A 115 11.82 -1.37 -7.38
C SER A 115 12.46 -0.31 -8.29
N ARG A 116 12.22 -0.39 -9.61
CA ARG A 116 12.71 0.61 -10.57
C ARG A 116 12.12 1.99 -10.32
N VAL A 117 10.80 2.09 -10.13
CA VAL A 117 10.13 3.37 -9.85
C VAL A 117 10.57 3.93 -8.52
N MET A 118 10.72 3.12 -7.48
CA MET A 118 11.21 3.57 -6.17
C MET A 118 12.65 4.09 -6.23
N SER A 119 13.52 3.43 -7.00
CA SER A 119 14.89 3.91 -7.25
C SER A 119 14.87 5.28 -7.92
N LEU A 120 14.08 5.44 -8.99
CA LEU A 120 13.94 6.72 -9.70
C LEU A 120 13.37 7.82 -8.81
N MET A 121 12.28 7.55 -8.09
CA MET A 121 11.65 8.53 -7.19
C MET A 121 12.62 8.99 -6.10
N SER A 122 13.37 8.06 -5.49
CA SER A 122 14.37 8.42 -4.48
C SER A 122 15.49 9.28 -5.06
N GLN A 123 15.95 8.99 -6.28
CA GLN A 123 16.98 9.77 -6.96
C GLN A 123 16.48 11.16 -7.38
N TRP A 124 15.28 11.25 -7.95
CA TRP A 124 14.69 12.51 -8.43
C TRP A 124 14.30 13.45 -7.30
N THR A 125 13.79 12.91 -6.20
CA THR A 125 13.37 13.72 -5.05
C THR A 125 14.51 13.97 -4.06
N GLY A 126 15.60 13.20 -4.14
CA GLY A 126 16.64 13.17 -3.10
C GLY A 126 16.15 12.61 -1.76
N PHE A 127 14.92 12.06 -1.70
CA PHE A 127 14.30 11.57 -0.48
C PHE A 127 14.11 10.04 -0.55
N PRO A 128 14.82 9.25 0.27
CA PRO A 128 14.65 7.80 0.29
C PRO A 128 13.27 7.43 0.84
N TYR A 129 12.74 6.30 0.38
CA TYR A 129 11.46 5.80 0.88
C TYR A 129 11.52 5.56 2.41
N PRO A 130 10.55 6.08 3.19
CA PRO A 130 10.71 6.21 4.64
C PRO A 130 10.34 4.97 5.46
N LEU A 131 9.70 3.97 4.85
CA LEU A 131 9.25 2.77 5.55
C LEU A 131 10.11 1.56 5.21
N GLU A 132 10.20 0.64 6.18
CA GLU A 132 10.98 -0.59 6.08
C GLU A 132 10.49 -1.56 4.98
N ALA A 133 9.20 -1.47 4.64
CA ALA A 133 8.55 -2.29 3.64
C ALA A 133 7.48 -1.52 2.86
N LEU A 134 7.26 -1.93 1.61
CA LEU A 134 6.10 -1.58 0.81
C LEU A 134 5.30 -2.84 0.54
N ARG A 135 3.99 -2.80 0.82
CA ARG A 135 3.08 -3.92 0.62
C ARG A 135 2.18 -3.66 -0.58
N VAL A 136 2.11 -4.59 -1.52
CA VAL A 136 1.23 -4.53 -2.69
C VAL A 136 0.23 -5.67 -2.60
N ILE A 137 -1.06 -5.35 -2.49
CA ILE A 137 -2.12 -6.34 -2.29
C ILE A 137 -3.04 -6.33 -3.50
N SER A 138 -3.24 -7.51 -4.09
CA SER A 138 -4.25 -7.75 -5.11
C SER A 138 -5.59 -8.04 -4.45
N ALA A 139 -6.58 -7.19 -4.69
CA ALA A 139 -7.92 -7.30 -4.12
C ALA A 139 -9.03 -7.04 -5.15
N PRO A 140 -10.26 -7.55 -4.92
CA PRO A 140 -11.41 -7.29 -5.77
C PRO A 140 -12.03 -5.91 -5.46
N ILE A 141 -11.23 -4.84 -5.57
CA ILE A 141 -11.67 -3.47 -5.37
C ILE A 141 -12.32 -2.88 -6.62
N ARG A 142 -13.18 -1.87 -6.43
CA ARG A 142 -13.86 -1.17 -7.54
C ARG A 142 -12.94 -0.19 -8.27
N ALA A 143 -12.01 0.43 -7.56
CA ALA A 143 -10.98 1.30 -8.15
C ALA A 143 -9.87 0.46 -8.80
N SER A 144 -9.15 1.02 -9.77
CA SER A 144 -7.97 0.38 -10.38
C SER A 144 -6.86 0.15 -9.35
N SER A 145 -6.64 1.13 -8.48
CA SER A 145 -5.76 1.03 -7.33
C SER A 145 -6.16 1.98 -6.20
N HIS A 146 -5.55 1.78 -5.04
CA HIS A 146 -5.53 2.72 -3.93
C HIS A 146 -4.15 2.68 -3.30
N SER A 147 -3.53 3.86 -3.19
CA SER A 147 -2.18 4.01 -2.66
C SER A 147 -2.24 4.72 -1.31
N SER A 148 -1.91 3.98 -0.26
CA SER A 148 -1.68 4.49 1.08
C SER A 148 -0.22 4.27 1.46
N LEU A 149 0.38 5.17 2.24
CA LEU A 149 1.80 5.05 2.59
C LEU A 149 2.10 3.67 3.23
N GLY A 150 2.96 2.86 2.62
CA GLY A 150 3.28 1.50 3.09
C GLY A 150 2.36 0.39 2.56
N LEU A 151 1.23 0.72 1.92
CA LEU A 151 0.24 -0.23 1.46
C LEU A 151 -0.45 0.24 0.16
N ILE A 152 -0.16 -0.46 -0.94
CA ILE A 152 -0.85 -0.30 -2.23
C ILE A 152 -1.84 -1.45 -2.38
N THR A 153 -3.08 -1.14 -2.74
CA THR A 153 -4.08 -2.13 -3.17
C THR A 153 -4.30 -1.98 -4.67
N LEU A 154 -4.16 -3.07 -5.42
CA LEU A 154 -4.43 -3.14 -6.85
C LEU A 154 -5.68 -3.98 -7.12
N GLN A 155 -6.41 -3.64 -8.17
CA GLN A 155 -7.51 -4.47 -8.64
C GLN A 155 -7.01 -5.81 -9.20
N ASP A 156 -7.62 -6.91 -8.78
CA ASP A 156 -7.24 -8.28 -9.21
C ASP A 156 -7.13 -8.42 -10.74
N ARG A 157 -8.05 -7.81 -11.50
CA ARG A 157 -8.06 -7.88 -12.97
C ARG A 157 -6.82 -7.30 -13.63
N LEU A 158 -6.21 -6.28 -13.03
CA LEU A 158 -4.97 -5.69 -13.54
C LEU A 158 -3.78 -6.60 -13.30
N VAL A 159 -3.80 -7.32 -12.17
CA VAL A 159 -2.74 -8.26 -11.78
C VAL A 159 -2.79 -9.54 -12.62
N GLU A 160 -4.00 -10.02 -12.97
CA GLU A 160 -4.21 -11.23 -13.78
C GLU A 160 -3.72 -11.08 -15.24
N HIS A 161 -3.66 -9.85 -15.76
CA HIS A 161 -3.34 -9.57 -17.17
C HIS A 161 -2.16 -8.59 -17.30
N PRO A 162 -0.93 -9.03 -17.04
CA PRO A 162 0.26 -8.17 -17.07
C PRO A 162 0.59 -7.61 -18.45
N THR A 163 0.04 -8.17 -19.54
CA THR A 163 0.24 -7.64 -20.88
C THR A 163 -0.48 -6.31 -21.12
N TYR A 164 -1.39 -5.90 -20.24
CA TYR A 164 -2.09 -4.64 -20.37
C TYR A 164 -1.25 -3.48 -19.84
N THR A 165 -0.97 -2.51 -20.70
CA THR A 165 -0.31 -1.25 -20.35
C THR A 165 -0.98 -0.55 -19.16
N LEU A 166 -2.30 -0.67 -19.03
CA LEU A 166 -3.05 -0.11 -17.92
C LEU A 166 -2.59 -0.65 -16.55
N ALA A 167 -2.23 -1.94 -16.46
CA ALA A 167 -1.76 -2.54 -15.20
C ALA A 167 -0.44 -1.89 -14.76
N HIS A 168 0.49 -1.74 -15.69
CA HIS A 168 1.79 -1.10 -15.47
C HIS A 168 1.64 0.38 -15.10
N VAL A 169 0.87 1.14 -15.88
CA VAL A 169 0.63 2.56 -15.59
C VAL A 169 0.00 2.75 -14.21
N THR A 170 -0.96 1.90 -13.84
CA THR A 170 -1.62 1.93 -12.53
C THR A 170 -0.64 1.62 -11.40
N LEU A 171 0.23 0.62 -11.57
CA LEU A 171 1.25 0.29 -10.56
C LEU A 171 2.26 1.43 -10.40
N ILE A 172 2.83 1.91 -11.51
CA ILE A 172 3.79 3.03 -11.51
C ILE A 172 3.19 4.24 -10.79
N HIS A 173 1.97 4.62 -11.16
CA HIS A 173 1.25 5.71 -10.53
C HIS A 173 1.10 5.49 -9.01
N SER A 174 0.67 4.31 -8.60
CA SER A 174 0.48 3.97 -7.19
C SER A 174 1.79 4.03 -6.39
N VAL A 175 2.91 3.63 -6.99
CA VAL A 175 4.24 3.70 -6.36
C VAL A 175 4.71 5.15 -6.23
N ILE A 176 4.49 6.00 -7.25
CA ILE A 176 4.81 7.44 -7.18
C ILE A 176 4.01 8.13 -6.07
N GLN A 177 2.74 7.77 -5.91
CA GLN A 177 1.86 8.33 -4.87
C GLN A 177 2.37 8.08 -3.44
N GLN A 178 3.27 7.11 -3.23
CA GLN A 178 3.94 6.94 -1.94
C GLN A 178 4.73 8.18 -1.51
N TRP A 179 5.33 8.91 -2.45
CA TRP A 179 5.98 10.20 -2.17
C TRP A 179 4.96 11.34 -2.14
N ILE A 180 4.15 11.46 -3.20
CA ILE A 180 3.36 12.67 -3.43
C ILE A 180 2.15 12.80 -2.47
N SER A 181 1.49 11.68 -2.14
CA SER A 181 0.33 11.69 -1.23
C SER A 181 0.60 10.97 0.10
N GLY A 182 1.63 10.13 0.15
CA GLY A 182 2.03 9.43 1.36
C GLY A 182 2.98 10.26 2.23
N VAL A 183 4.13 10.66 1.66
CA VAL A 183 5.13 11.48 2.37
C VAL A 183 4.67 12.92 2.48
N LEU A 184 4.16 13.50 1.40
CA LEU A 184 3.60 14.85 1.41
C LEU A 184 2.10 14.81 1.74
N SER A 185 1.58 15.90 2.28
CA SER A 185 0.14 16.06 2.50
C SER A 185 -0.26 17.45 2.09
N LEU A 186 -1.43 17.56 1.47
CA LEU A 186 -1.98 18.85 1.06
C LEU A 186 -2.40 19.65 2.28
N ALA A 187 -1.97 20.90 2.33
CA ALA A 187 -2.39 21.82 3.39
C ALA A 187 -3.84 22.28 3.20
N LYS A 188 -4.31 22.36 1.95
CA LYS A 188 -5.68 22.77 1.59
C LYS A 188 -6.24 21.85 0.51
N ASN A 189 -7.56 21.68 0.51
CA ASN A 189 -8.25 20.90 -0.53
C ASN A 189 -8.19 21.57 -1.92
N GLU A 190 -7.91 22.87 -1.98
CA GLU A 190 -7.72 23.61 -3.24
C GLU A 190 -6.45 23.18 -3.99
N ASP A 191 -5.50 22.57 -3.28
CA ASP A 191 -4.26 22.02 -3.83
C ASP A 191 -4.41 20.56 -4.32
N ALA A 192 -5.66 20.07 -4.46
CA ALA A 192 -5.96 18.68 -4.84
C ALA A 192 -5.31 18.24 -6.17
N CYS A 193 -4.95 19.18 -7.05
CA CYS A 193 -4.23 18.90 -8.29
C CYS A 193 -2.86 18.24 -8.05
N PHE A 194 -2.23 18.43 -6.89
CA PHE A 194 -0.98 17.75 -6.56
C PHE A 194 -1.19 16.31 -6.06
N ALA A 195 -2.40 15.91 -5.65
CA ALA A 195 -2.72 14.55 -5.23
C ALA A 195 -3.41 13.71 -6.31
N VAL A 196 -4.01 14.36 -7.32
CA VAL A 196 -4.76 13.71 -8.40
C VAL A 196 -4.13 14.07 -9.75
N SER A 197 -3.18 13.24 -10.19
CA SER A 197 -2.71 13.19 -11.58
C SER A 197 -2.37 11.76 -11.92
#